data_AF-A0A925E6F3-F1
#
_entry.id   AF-A0A925E6F3-F1
#
_cell.length_a   1.000
_cell.length_b   1.000
_cell.length_c   1.000
_cell.angle_alpha   90.00
_cell.angle_beta   90.00
_cell.angle_gamma   90.00
#
_symmetry.space_group_name_H-M   'P 1'
#
loop_
_entity.id
_entity.type
_entity.pdbx_description
1 polymer ?
#
loop_
_entity_poly.entity_id
_entity_poly.type
_entity_poly.pdbx_seq_one_letter_code
_entity_poly.pdbx_strand_id
1 'polypeptide(L)'
;MKFYFLDAGGAGLAYFFVGLLIGFMILCILAEAGVMIAMKYNRSFKKTFLDALLVNIASLVIGFILIEYAGSFFNSYEAPVLLILYAVTVLVEFGLLYLLNKKHPLRSTFIVSLVMNIPTYIILYLIGNN
;
A
#
# COMPACT_ATOMS: atom_id res chain seq x y z
N MET A 1 -11.87 -17.96 35.76
CA MET A 1 -10.73 -18.36 34.90
C MET A 1 -11.07 -18.54 33.42
N LYS A 2 -12.32 -18.83 33.00
CA LYS A 2 -12.65 -18.99 31.56
C LYS A 2 -12.65 -17.68 30.73
N PHE A 3 -12.93 -16.52 31.34
CA PHE A 3 -12.92 -15.23 30.64
C PHE A 3 -11.52 -14.72 30.26
N TYR A 4 -10.49 -14.99 31.08
CA TYR A 4 -9.11 -14.57 30.80
C TYR A 4 -8.46 -15.32 29.63
N PHE A 5 -8.86 -16.56 29.35
CA PHE A 5 -8.36 -17.32 28.19
C PHE A 5 -8.97 -16.84 26.87
N LEU A 6 -10.23 -16.39 26.88
CA LEU A 6 -10.85 -15.75 25.73
C LEU A 6 -10.22 -14.37 25.44
N ASP A 7 -9.88 -13.63 26.49
CA ASP A 7 -9.21 -12.33 26.37
C ASP A 7 -7.74 -12.46 25.90
N ALA A 8 -7.01 -13.43 26.45
CA ALA A 8 -5.66 -13.77 25.99
C ALA A 8 -5.64 -14.32 24.55
N GLY A 9 -6.67 -15.10 24.17
CA GLY A 9 -6.85 -15.58 22.80
C GLY A 9 -7.17 -14.45 21.82
N GLY A 10 -8.03 -13.51 22.21
CA GLY A 10 -8.36 -12.32 21.42
C GLY A 10 -7.15 -11.39 21.23
N ALA A 11 -6.40 -11.12 22.30
CA ALA A 11 -5.17 -10.34 22.24
C ALA A 11 -4.11 -11.04 21.36
N GLY A 12 -3.93 -12.36 21.50
CA GLY A 12 -3.01 -13.15 20.68
C GLY A 12 -3.33 -13.08 19.18
N LEU A 13 -4.61 -13.19 18.82
CA LEU A 13 -5.06 -13.03 17.43
C LEU A 13 -4.83 -11.60 16.92
N ALA A 14 -5.12 -10.57 17.74
CA ALA A 14 -4.88 -9.19 17.36
C ALA A 14 -3.39 -8.93 17.07
N TYR A 15 -2.47 -9.40 17.92
CA TYR A 15 -1.03 -9.29 17.68
C TYR A 15 -0.59 -10.02 16.41
N PHE A 16 -1.16 -11.18 16.11
CA PHE A 16 -0.86 -11.92 14.89
C PHE A 16 -1.27 -11.15 13.63
N PHE A 17 -2.49 -10.58 13.60
CA PHE A 17 -2.94 -9.77 12.47
C PHE A 17 -2.15 -8.47 12.32
N VAL A 18 -1.80 -7.81 13.42
CA VAL A 18 -0.91 -6.63 13.39
C VAL A 18 0.46 -7.02 12.84
N GLY A 19 1.01 -8.16 13.24
CA GLY A 19 2.27 -8.70 12.70
C GLY A 19 2.20 -8.94 11.19
N LEU A 20 1.11 -9.55 10.69
CA LEU A 20 0.87 -9.75 9.26
C LEU A 20 0.79 -8.43 8.50
N LEU A 21 0.07 -7.44 9.04
CA LEU A 21 -0.07 -6.13 8.42
C LEU A 21 1.28 -5.40 8.32
N ILE A 22 2.07 -5.42 9.40
CA ILE A 22 3.43 -4.86 9.40
C ILE A 22 4.31 -5.58 8.37
N GLY A 23 4.26 -6.91 8.32
CA GLY A 23 5.00 -7.70 7.35
C GLY A 23 4.63 -7.35 5.90
N PHE A 24 3.34 -7.23 5.61
CA PHE A 24 2.83 -6.83 4.31
C PHE A 24 3.28 -5.42 3.94
N MET A 25 3.24 -4.48 4.87
CA MET A 25 3.69 -3.11 4.67
C MET A 25 5.19 -3.04 4.32
N ILE A 26 6.02 -3.84 5.01
CA ILE A 26 7.46 -3.95 4.68
C ILE A 26 7.64 -4.47 3.25
N LEU A 27 6.89 -5.50 2.85
CA LEU A 27 6.96 -6.04 1.49
C LEU A 27 6.54 -4.99 0.44
N CYS A 28 5.49 -4.22 0.68
CA CYS A 28 5.05 -3.15 -0.22
C CYS A 28 6.13 -2.07 -0.36
N ILE A 29 6.71 -1.61 0.75
CA ILE A 29 7.80 -0.63 0.76
C ILE A 29 9.01 -1.14 -0.05
N LEU A 30 9.38 -2.41 0.12
CA LEU A 30 10.49 -3.01 -0.61
C LEU A 30 10.19 -3.13 -2.11
N ALA A 31 8.97 -3.54 -2.48
CA ALA A 31 8.55 -3.63 -3.87
C ALA A 31 8.57 -2.25 -4.56
N GLU A 32 7.99 -1.25 -3.91
CA GLU A 32 7.93 0.13 -4.42
C GLU A 32 9.32 0.76 -4.51
N ALA A 33 10.14 0.63 -3.47
CA ALA A 33 11.52 1.10 -3.50
C ALA A 33 12.33 0.42 -4.60
N GLY A 34 12.12 -0.89 -4.80
CA GLY A 34 12.72 -1.66 -5.88
C GLY A 34 12.36 -1.11 -7.27
N VAL A 35 11.08 -0.82 -7.51
CA VAL A 35 10.61 -0.22 -8.77
C VAL A 35 11.21 1.18 -8.97
N MET A 36 11.21 2.03 -7.94
CA MET A 36 11.81 3.37 -8.03
C MET A 36 13.32 3.33 -8.32
N ILE A 37 14.03 2.35 -7.75
CA ILE A 37 15.46 2.11 -8.04
C ILE A 37 15.64 1.64 -9.48
N ALA A 38 14.84 0.66 -9.93
CA ALA A 38 14.91 0.12 -11.29
C ALA A 38 14.65 1.20 -12.35
N MET A 39 13.73 2.12 -12.05
CA MET A 39 13.40 3.27 -12.90
C MET A 39 14.37 4.45 -12.73
N LYS A 40 15.39 4.34 -11.88
CA LYS A 40 16.38 5.40 -11.58
C LYS A 40 15.71 6.72 -11.15
N TYR A 41 14.57 6.63 -10.46
CA TYR A 41 13.78 7.80 -10.08
C TYR A 41 14.54 8.71 -9.10
N ASN A 42 15.22 8.14 -8.11
CA ASN A 42 16.06 8.88 -7.16
C ASN A 42 17.50 8.37 -7.21
N ARG A 43 18.47 9.29 -7.07
CA ARG A 43 19.90 8.93 -7.04
C ARG A 43 20.36 8.34 -5.70
N SER A 44 19.67 8.66 -4.61
CA SER A 44 20.04 8.22 -3.26
C SER A 44 19.13 7.09 -2.81
N PHE A 45 19.72 5.93 -2.52
CA PHE A 45 19.00 4.75 -2.01
C PHE A 45 18.20 5.09 -0.74
N LYS A 46 18.80 5.81 0.20
CA LYS A 46 18.14 6.23 1.44
C LYS A 46 16.91 7.09 1.17
N LYS A 47 16.99 8.01 0.20
CA LYS A 47 15.85 8.85 -0.18
C LYS A 47 14.74 8.02 -0.82
N THR A 48 15.06 7.08 -1.70
CA THR A 48 14.07 6.20 -2.33
C THR A 48 13.28 5.39 -1.31
N PHE A 49 13.95 4.85 -0.29
CA PHE A 49 13.29 4.12 0.80
C PHE A 49 12.40 5.01 1.65
N LEU A 50 12.83 6.24 1.96
CA LEU A 50 12.01 7.18 2.71
C LEU A 50 10.79 7.62 1.91
N ASP A 51 10.95 7.87 0.60
CA ASP A 51 9.84 8.20 -0.28
C ASP A 51 8.85 7.03 -0.34
N ALA A 52 9.31 5.78 -0.53
CA ALA A 52 8.46 4.57 -0.51
C ALA A 52 7.71 4.40 0.82
N LEU A 53 8.40 4.61 1.95
CA LEU A 53 7.82 4.52 3.28
C LEU A 53 6.71 5.56 3.48
N LEU A 54 6.97 6.83 3.13
CA LEU A 54 6.01 7.92 3.29
C LEU A 54 4.78 7.72 2.41
N VAL A 55 4.99 7.26 1.17
CA VAL A 55 3.92 6.97 0.23
C VAL A 55 3.05 5.82 0.74
N ASN A 56 3.65 4.70 1.16
CA ASN A 56 2.91 3.57 1.75
C ASN A 56 2.10 3.96 2.98
N ILE A 57 2.69 4.71 3.92
CA ILE A 57 1.99 5.14 5.13
C ILE A 57 0.79 6.00 4.77
N ALA A 58 0.95 6.93 3.83
CA ALA A 58 -0.15 7.78 3.40
C ALA A 58 -1.22 7.02 2.61
N SER A 59 -0.83 6.09 1.73
CA SER A 59 -1.73 5.16 1.03
C SER A 59 -2.53 4.30 2.01
N LEU A 60 -1.91 3.85 3.09
CA LEU A 60 -2.57 3.10 4.16
C LEU A 60 -3.61 3.94 4.91
N VAL A 61 -3.28 5.19 5.27
CA VAL A 61 -4.24 6.10 5.90
C VAL A 61 -5.44 6.34 4.99
N ILE A 62 -5.19 6.55 3.69
CA ILE A 62 -6.27 6.76 2.72
C ILE A 62 -7.07 5.47 2.50
N GLY A 63 -6.43 4.31 2.51
CA GLY A 63 -7.08 3.00 2.48
C GLY A 63 -8.07 2.83 3.64
N PHE A 64 -7.68 3.17 4.87
CA PHE A 64 -8.59 3.14 6.02
C PHE A 64 -9.79 4.09 5.86
N ILE A 65 -9.56 5.30 5.36
CA ILE A 65 -10.64 6.24 5.06
C ILE A 65 -11.59 5.64 4.03
N LEU A 66 -11.08 5.08 2.93
CA LEU A 66 -11.91 4.50 1.89
C LEU A 66 -12.73 3.31 2.38
N ILE A 67 -12.15 2.44 3.22
CA ILE A 67 -12.87 1.30 3.81
C ILE A 67 -14.06 1.79 4.67
N GLU A 68 -13.87 2.85 5.46
CA GLU A 68 -14.94 3.41 6.29
C GLU A 68 -16.09 4.00 5.45
N TYR A 69 -15.76 4.78 4.40
CA TYR A 69 -16.76 5.49 3.61
C TYR A 69 -17.37 4.67 2.46
N ALA A 70 -16.67 3.64 2.00
CA ALA A 70 -17.08 2.82 0.87
C ALA A 70 -17.12 1.32 1.20
N GLY A 71 -17.22 0.93 2.47
CA GLY A 71 -17.11 -0.46 2.93
C GLY A 71 -17.99 -1.47 2.18
N SER A 72 -19.16 -1.08 1.69
CA SER A 72 -20.00 -1.94 0.84
C SER A 72 -19.37 -2.28 -0.52
N PHE A 73 -18.58 -1.38 -1.10
CA PHE A 73 -17.79 -1.62 -2.32
C PHE A 73 -16.60 -2.55 -2.06
N PHE A 74 -16.02 -2.50 -0.87
CA PHE A 74 -14.86 -3.33 -0.49
C PHE A 74 -15.23 -4.78 -0.11
N ASN A 75 -16.52 -5.07 0.09
CA ASN A 75 -16.99 -6.44 0.36
C ASN A 75 -16.97 -7.34 -0.89
N SER A 76 -16.69 -6.78 -2.07
CA SER A 76 -16.56 -7.51 -3.32
C SER A 76 -15.16 -7.30 -3.90
N TYR A 77 -14.36 -8.38 -3.98
CA TYR A 77 -13.04 -8.40 -4.62
C TYR A 77 -13.12 -8.58 -6.14
N GLU A 78 -14.15 -8.04 -6.77
CA GLU A 78 -14.31 -8.14 -8.22
C GLU A 78 -13.30 -7.24 -8.95
N ALA A 79 -12.93 -7.66 -10.16
CA ALA A 79 -11.97 -6.93 -10.99
C ALA A 79 -12.29 -5.41 -11.17
N PRO A 80 -13.56 -4.97 -11.33
CA PRO A 80 -13.88 -3.55 -11.44
C PRO A 80 -13.57 -2.77 -10.16
N VAL A 81 -13.83 -3.36 -8.99
CA VAL A 81 -13.54 -2.72 -7.70
C VAL A 81 -12.04 -2.60 -7.51
N LEU A 82 -11.28 -3.66 -7.75
CA LEU A 82 -9.82 -3.65 -7.67
C LEU A 82 -9.19 -2.60 -8.60
N LEU A 83 -9.76 -2.41 -9.79
CA LEU A 83 -9.29 -1.40 -10.73
C LEU A 83 -9.55 0.03 -10.24
N ILE A 84 -10.71 0.29 -9.62
CA ILE A 84 -11.03 1.58 -9.01
C ILE A 84 -10.07 1.86 -7.86
N LEU A 85 -9.84 0.87 -6.99
CA LEU A 85 -8.90 1.00 -5.88
C LEU A 85 -7.50 1.29 -6.38
N TYR A 86 -7.03 0.55 -7.39
CA TYR A 86 -5.75 0.77 -8.04
C TYR A 86 -5.64 2.20 -8.58
N ALA A 87 -6.65 2.69 -9.29
CA ALA A 87 -6.64 4.04 -9.84
C ALA A 87 -6.56 5.11 -8.73
N VAL A 88 -7.32 4.94 -7.64
CA VAL A 88 -7.29 5.85 -6.50
C VAL A 88 -5.92 5.84 -5.83
N THR A 89 -5.33 4.66 -5.59
CA THR A 89 -3.98 4.54 -5.02
C THR A 89 -2.96 5.23 -5.93
N VAL A 90 -2.97 4.96 -7.23
CA VAL A 90 -2.04 5.60 -8.18
C VAL A 90 -2.15 7.13 -8.13
N LEU A 91 -3.35 7.70 -8.07
CA LEU A 91 -3.55 9.15 -8.00
C LEU A 91 -3.00 9.75 -6.70
N VAL A 92 -3.25 9.09 -5.57
CA VAL A 92 -2.76 9.48 -4.26
C VAL A 92 -1.24 9.46 -4.22
N GLU A 93 -0.65 8.36 -4.64
CA GLU A 93 0.79 8.17 -4.61
C GLU A 93 1.51 9.07 -5.60
N PHE A 94 0.93 9.27 -6.78
CA PHE A 94 1.39 10.26 -7.73
C PHE A 94 1.45 11.66 -7.10
N GLY A 95 0.36 12.08 -6.44
CA GLY A 95 0.28 13.38 -5.78
C GLY A 95 1.35 13.54 -4.70
N LEU A 96 1.52 12.53 -3.85
CA LEU A 96 2.52 12.54 -2.79
C LEU A 96 3.93 12.53 -3.32
N LEU A 97 4.26 11.62 -4.24
CA LEU A 97 5.57 11.55 -4.87
C LEU A 97 5.91 12.86 -5.57
N TYR A 98 4.95 13.46 -6.28
CA TYR A 98 5.16 14.74 -6.94
C TYR A 98 5.43 15.85 -5.92
N LEU A 99 4.69 15.90 -4.81
CA LEU A 99 4.91 16.89 -3.75
C LEU A 99 6.27 16.72 -3.06
N LEU A 100 6.69 15.48 -2.79
CA LEU A 100 8.00 15.15 -2.21
C LEU A 100 9.15 15.42 -3.20
N ASN A 101 8.86 15.35 -4.51
CA ASN A 101 9.85 15.37 -5.57
C ASN A 101 9.54 16.35 -6.70
N LYS A 102 9.18 17.60 -6.37
CA LYS A 102 8.79 18.65 -7.35
C LYS A 102 9.79 18.91 -8.50
N LYS A 103 11.03 18.47 -8.37
CA LYS A 103 12.08 18.59 -9.41
C LYS A 103 11.92 17.57 -10.55
N HIS A 104 11.17 16.50 -10.34
CA HIS A 104 10.95 15.46 -11.34
C HIS A 104 9.80 15.81 -12.28
N PRO A 105 9.88 15.43 -13.57
CA PRO A 105 8.82 15.71 -14.52
C PRO A 105 7.57 14.88 -14.20
N LEU A 106 6.40 15.52 -14.28
CA LEU A 106 5.09 14.91 -13.98
C LEU A 106 4.90 13.55 -14.66
N ARG A 107 5.27 13.42 -15.93
CA ARG A 107 5.14 12.17 -16.67
C ARG A 107 5.97 11.03 -16.07
N SER A 108 7.17 11.31 -15.58
CA SER A 108 8.02 10.30 -14.94
C SER A 108 7.39 9.84 -13.63
N THR A 109 6.97 10.79 -12.78
CA THR A 109 6.31 10.50 -11.51
C THR A 109 5.04 9.67 -11.70
N PHE A 110 4.24 9.98 -12.73
CA PHE A 110 3.03 9.23 -13.04
C PHE A 110 3.30 7.80 -13.51
N ILE A 111 4.33 7.58 -14.34
CA ILE A 111 4.71 6.23 -14.77
C ILE A 111 5.24 5.43 -13.57
N VAL A 112 6.04 6.05 -12.71
CA VAL A 112 6.54 5.41 -11.49
C VAL A 112 5.38 5.01 -10.58
N SER A 113 4.43 5.91 -10.31
CA SER A 113 3.25 5.60 -9.48
C SER A 113 2.38 4.51 -10.08
N LEU A 114 2.23 4.45 -11.41
CA LEU A 114 1.54 3.33 -12.06
C LEU A 114 2.28 2.01 -11.80
N VAL A 115 3.57 1.95 -12.15
CA VAL A 115 4.33 0.69 -12.15
C VAL A 115 4.57 0.16 -10.74
N MET A 116 4.80 1.04 -9.76
CA MET A 116 5.10 0.64 -8.38
C MET A 116 3.91 -0.01 -7.65
N ASN A 117 2.68 0.31 -8.06
CA ASN A 117 1.46 -0.27 -7.50
C ASN A 117 1.09 -1.64 -8.09
N ILE A 118 1.61 -1.98 -9.27
CA ILE A 118 1.27 -3.24 -9.96
C ILE A 118 1.59 -4.47 -9.08
N PRO A 119 2.80 -4.59 -8.48
CA PRO A 119 3.12 -5.75 -7.63
C PRO A 119 2.14 -5.93 -6.48
N THR A 120 1.78 -4.84 -5.79
CA THR A 120 0.88 -4.85 -4.64
C THR A 120 -0.51 -5.38 -5.02
N TYR A 121 -1.07 -4.90 -6.14
CA TYR A 121 -2.38 -5.34 -6.60
C TYR A 121 -2.39 -6.74 -7.22
N ILE A 122 -1.28 -7.19 -7.83
CA ILE A 122 -1.10 -8.60 -8.21
C ILE A 122 -1.13 -9.49 -6.96
N ILE A 123 -0.40 -9.12 -5.91
CA ILE A 123 -0.38 -9.89 -4.66
C ILE A 123 -1.77 -9.93 -4.02
N LEU A 124 -2.47 -8.80 -3.95
CA LEU A 124 -3.84 -8.72 -3.43
C LEU A 124 -4.80 -9.60 -4.23
N TYR A 125 -4.72 -9.58 -5.56
CA TYR A 125 -5.56 -10.41 -6.42
C TYR A 125 -5.31 -11.91 -6.21
N LEU A 126 -4.04 -12.32 -6.07
CA LEU A 126 -3.67 -13.71 -5.79
C LEU A 126 -4.15 -14.17 -4.41
N ILE A 127 -4.09 -13.31 -3.40
CA ILE A 127 -4.58 -13.64 -2.06
C ILE A 127 -6.11 -13.72 -2.04
N GLY A 128 -6.81 -12.78 -2.73
CA GLY A 128 -8.27 -12.69 -2.70
C GLY A 128 -9.03 -13.71 -3.56
N ASN A 129 -8.36 -14.39 -4.50
CA ASN A 129 -8.95 -15.44 -5.34
C ASN A 129 -8.61 -16.87 -4.91
N ASN A 130 -7.97 -17.04 -3.75
CA ASN A 130 -7.79 -18.35 -3.10
C ASN A 130 -8.78 -18.49 -1.95
#